data_AF-G4ZPN5-F1
#
_entry.id   AF-G4ZPN5-F1
#
_cell.length_a   1.000
_cell.length_b   1.000
_cell.length_c   1.000
_cell.angle_alpha   90.00
_cell.angle_beta   90.00
_cell.angle_gamma   90.00
#
_symmetry.space_group_name_H-M   'P 1'
#
loop_
_entity.id
_entity.type
_entity.pdbx_description
1 polymer ?
#
loop_
_entity_poly.entity_id
_entity_poly.type
_entity_poly.pdbx_seq_one_letter_code
_entity_poly.pdbx_strand_id
1 'polypeptide(L)'
;MSVGAALRRASEGFRDTVLDLYAASKVFCIQLITFEGLFVVLFSIVTTSLYYFLGKSSSGPSFGANISWTIVSFAVVSPMIMQIRQAFTRREQALDIIAEGKKLPQDHVQKTKTLLESLLHDTMSLLIMPTLTRGRHRFTTHGRKLALQYVTPVKYLQLQIINTIRQLHDQVEVMKACGMPANEASRINQYHWLLQARIEKLQNIKCYRTPQATRSFTRLFILVLPVFYGPYYYLATNFVFCLLLSVSTSLLMTGIFNVERAMEDPFAGDGMDGVHVHEVFQLTHQMLDECYNEKTQLEQPTQRGMK
;
A
#
# COMPACT_ATOMS: atom_id res chain seq x y z
N MET A 1 37.30 -8.69 -25.16
CA MET A 1 36.35 -9.49 -24.33
C MET A 1 36.38 -10.92 -24.82
N SER A 2 36.72 -11.89 -23.96
CA SER A 2 36.77 -13.31 -24.34
C SER A 2 35.37 -13.82 -24.69
N VAL A 3 35.24 -14.62 -25.76
CA VAL A 3 33.99 -15.26 -26.22
C VAL A 3 33.29 -16.01 -25.07
N GLY A 4 34.07 -16.60 -24.15
CA GLY A 4 33.54 -17.26 -22.95
C GLY A 4 32.84 -16.31 -21.97
N ALA A 5 33.30 -15.06 -21.84
CA ALA A 5 32.64 -14.06 -21.01
C ALA A 5 31.33 -13.54 -21.64
N ALA A 6 31.27 -13.48 -22.98
CA ALA A 6 30.05 -13.13 -23.70
C ALA A 6 28.99 -14.24 -23.61
N LEU A 7 29.39 -15.51 -23.78
CA LEU A 7 28.51 -16.68 -23.60
C LEU A 7 27.98 -16.80 -22.17
N ARG A 8 28.82 -16.53 -21.16
CA ARG A 8 28.40 -16.57 -19.76
C ARG A 8 27.39 -15.47 -19.42
N ARG A 9 27.60 -14.23 -19.89
CA ARG A 9 26.61 -13.14 -19.75
C ARG A 9 25.31 -13.45 -20.48
N ALA A 10 25.36 -14.03 -21.68
CA ALA A 10 24.16 -14.41 -22.43
C ALA A 10 23.37 -15.52 -21.71
N SER A 11 24.06 -16.52 -21.15
CA SER A 11 23.44 -17.57 -20.35
C SER A 11 22.85 -17.04 -19.03
N GLU A 12 23.53 -16.11 -18.36
CA GLU A 12 23.04 -15.45 -17.15
C GLU A 12 21.79 -14.62 -17.47
N GLY A 13 21.82 -13.79 -18.53
CA GLY A 13 20.66 -13.01 -18.97
C GLY A 13 19.47 -13.87 -19.40
N PHE A 14 19.70 -15.00 -20.06
CA PHE A 14 18.63 -15.94 -20.39
C PHE A 14 18.01 -16.57 -19.14
N ARG A 15 18.84 -17.03 -18.20
CA ARG A 15 18.37 -17.59 -16.92
C ARG A 15 17.55 -16.57 -16.16
N ASP A 16 18.03 -15.34 -16.05
CA ASP A 16 17.36 -14.27 -15.30
C ASP A 16 16.01 -13.93 -15.98
N THR A 17 15.95 -13.87 -17.32
CA THR A 17 14.69 -13.69 -18.07
C THR A 17 13.68 -14.82 -17.81
N VAL A 18 14.14 -16.07 -17.76
CA VAL A 18 13.27 -17.22 -17.47
C VAL A 18 12.76 -17.18 -16.03
N LEU A 19 13.62 -16.82 -15.09
CA LEU A 19 13.24 -16.64 -13.68
C LEU A 19 12.23 -15.50 -13.52
N ASP A 20 12.43 -14.38 -14.21
CA ASP A 20 11.53 -13.24 -14.21
C ASP A 20 10.17 -13.60 -14.83
N LEU A 21 10.16 -14.36 -15.94
CA LEU A 21 8.92 -14.82 -16.56
C LEU A 21 8.16 -15.80 -15.65
N TYR A 22 8.88 -16.71 -14.97
CA TYR A 22 8.30 -17.61 -13.99
C TYR A 22 7.70 -16.84 -12.80
N ALA A 23 8.44 -15.87 -12.27
CA ALA A 23 7.98 -15.00 -11.19
C ALA A 23 6.72 -14.25 -11.63
N ALA A 24 6.75 -13.58 -12.79
CA ALA A 24 5.62 -12.87 -13.35
C ALA A 24 4.39 -13.78 -13.54
N SER A 25 4.57 -15.01 -14.02
CA SER A 25 3.48 -15.99 -14.17
C SER A 25 2.90 -16.39 -12.81
N LYS A 26 3.75 -16.66 -11.81
CA LYS A 26 3.30 -17.01 -10.45
C LYS A 26 2.51 -15.86 -9.82
N VAL A 27 3.01 -14.64 -9.94
CA VAL A 27 2.35 -13.41 -9.47
C VAL A 27 1.01 -13.23 -10.15
N PHE A 28 0.97 -13.37 -11.47
CA PHE A 28 -0.25 -13.29 -12.28
C PHE A 28 -1.29 -14.33 -11.84
N CYS A 29 -0.88 -15.57 -11.59
CA CYS A 29 -1.76 -16.63 -11.09
C CYS A 29 -2.32 -16.33 -9.69
N ILE A 30 -1.48 -15.86 -8.76
CA ILE A 30 -1.93 -15.48 -7.40
C ILE A 30 -2.97 -14.35 -7.48
N GLN A 31 -2.72 -13.38 -8.36
CA GLN A 31 -3.59 -12.22 -8.52
C GLN A 31 -4.89 -12.54 -9.27
N LEU A 32 -4.88 -13.53 -10.15
CA LEU A 32 -6.07 -13.99 -10.87
C LEU A 32 -6.94 -14.96 -10.07
N ILE A 33 -6.32 -15.89 -9.32
CA ILE A 33 -7.01 -16.93 -8.56
C ILE A 33 -7.57 -16.33 -7.27
N THR A 34 -8.59 -15.50 -7.44
CA THR A 34 -9.45 -15.02 -6.36
C THR A 34 -10.82 -15.64 -6.52
N PHE A 35 -11.50 -15.94 -5.40
CA PHE A 35 -12.88 -16.46 -5.44
C PHE A 35 -13.81 -15.55 -6.27
N GLU A 36 -13.58 -14.25 -6.19
CA GLU A 36 -14.28 -13.25 -7.00
C GLU A 36 -13.98 -13.38 -8.50
N GLY A 37 -12.71 -13.52 -8.88
CA GLY A 37 -12.33 -13.73 -10.28
C GLY A 37 -12.94 -15.00 -10.86
N LEU A 38 -12.93 -16.10 -10.09
CA LEU A 38 -13.57 -17.36 -10.52
C LEU A 38 -15.07 -17.18 -10.74
N PHE A 39 -15.75 -16.43 -9.87
CA PHE A 39 -17.17 -16.12 -10.03
C PHE A 39 -17.45 -15.27 -11.27
N VAL A 40 -16.63 -14.24 -11.53
CA VAL A 40 -16.76 -13.38 -12.73
C VAL A 40 -16.52 -14.20 -14.01
N VAL A 41 -15.51 -15.08 -14.02
CA VAL A 41 -15.24 -15.97 -15.16
C VAL A 41 -16.40 -16.95 -15.39
N LEU A 42 -16.93 -17.58 -14.34
CA LEU A 42 -18.08 -18.48 -14.45
C LEU A 42 -19.30 -17.74 -15.00
N PHE A 43 -19.62 -16.56 -14.45
CA PHE A 43 -20.72 -15.73 -14.90
C PHE A 43 -20.56 -15.34 -16.38
N SER A 44 -19.34 -14.94 -16.77
CA SER A 44 -19.00 -14.61 -18.15
C SER A 44 -19.20 -15.77 -19.13
N ILE A 45 -18.80 -16.99 -18.75
CA ILE A 45 -19.02 -18.22 -19.54
C ILE A 45 -20.52 -18.50 -19.70
N VAL A 46 -21.29 -18.42 -18.61
CA VAL A 46 -22.75 -18.65 -18.62
C VAL A 46 -23.44 -17.64 -19.53
N THR A 47 -23.14 -16.35 -19.36
CA THR A 47 -23.70 -15.27 -20.15
C THR A 47 -23.37 -15.43 -21.64
N THR A 48 -22.10 -15.69 -21.97
CA THR A 48 -21.65 -15.88 -23.37
C THR A 48 -22.32 -17.09 -24.02
N SER A 49 -22.45 -18.20 -23.28
CA SER A 49 -23.11 -19.40 -23.78
C SER A 49 -24.60 -19.16 -24.03
N LEU A 50 -25.27 -18.48 -23.09
CA LEU A 50 -26.69 -18.13 -23.21
C LEU A 50 -26.95 -17.21 -24.41
N TYR A 51 -26.12 -16.20 -24.65
CA TYR A 51 -26.21 -15.34 -25.84
C TYR A 51 -25.95 -16.11 -27.14
N TYR A 52 -25.00 -17.06 -27.15
CA TYR A 52 -24.71 -17.87 -28.34
C TYR A 52 -25.87 -18.80 -28.72
N PHE A 53 -26.44 -19.51 -27.73
CA PHE A 53 -27.57 -20.42 -27.99
C PHE A 53 -28.87 -19.69 -28.30
N LEU A 54 -29.16 -18.58 -27.61
CA LEU A 54 -30.34 -17.75 -27.93
C LEU A 54 -30.20 -17.03 -29.27
N GLY A 55 -28.99 -16.56 -29.62
CA GLY A 55 -28.70 -15.96 -30.92
C GLY A 55 -28.86 -16.94 -32.07
N LYS A 56 -28.48 -18.21 -31.88
CA LYS A 56 -28.68 -19.29 -32.86
C LYS A 56 -30.14 -19.75 -32.97
N SER A 57 -30.93 -19.62 -31.90
CA SER A 57 -32.33 -20.07 -31.85
C SER A 57 -33.34 -19.01 -32.32
N SER A 58 -32.97 -17.73 -32.35
CA SER A 58 -33.86 -16.65 -32.79
C SER A 58 -33.67 -16.33 -34.28
N SER A 59 -34.65 -16.66 -35.10
CA SER A 59 -34.85 -16.11 -36.45
C SER A 59 -35.45 -14.69 -36.43
N GLY A 60 -35.11 -13.90 -35.41
CA GLY A 60 -35.56 -12.52 -35.20
C GLY A 60 -34.41 -11.53 -35.41
N PRO A 61 -34.66 -10.20 -35.38
CA PRO A 61 -33.60 -9.21 -35.52
C PRO A 61 -32.53 -9.51 -34.48
N SER A 62 -31.30 -9.70 -34.96
CA SER A 62 -30.16 -9.96 -34.09
C SER A 62 -30.16 -8.90 -33.00
N PHE A 63 -29.99 -9.31 -31.74
CA PHE A 63 -29.76 -8.39 -30.63
C PHE A 63 -28.36 -7.76 -30.75
N GLY A 64 -27.92 -7.42 -31.96
CA GLY A 64 -26.70 -6.72 -32.29
C GLY A 64 -26.91 -5.23 -32.03
N ALA A 65 -26.95 -4.87 -30.75
CA ALA A 65 -26.78 -3.48 -30.39
C ALA A 65 -25.35 -3.07 -30.79
N ASN A 66 -25.20 -2.24 -31.80
CA ASN A 66 -23.92 -1.70 -32.25
C ASN A 66 -23.49 -0.56 -31.30
N ILE A 67 -23.34 -0.87 -30.01
CA ILE A 67 -22.72 0.04 -29.04
C ILE A 67 -21.27 0.23 -29.50
N SER A 68 -20.86 1.48 -29.66
CA SER A 68 -19.50 1.78 -30.09
C SER A 68 -18.51 1.24 -29.05
N TRP A 69 -17.55 0.42 -29.52
CA TRP A 69 -16.41 -0.07 -28.71
C TRP A 69 -15.73 1.06 -27.92
N THR A 70 -15.80 2.28 -28.45
CA THR A 70 -15.26 3.50 -27.84
C THR A 70 -15.98 3.87 -26.54
N ILE A 71 -17.31 3.75 -26.46
CA ILE A 71 -18.07 4.15 -25.25
C ILE A 71 -17.81 3.16 -24.12
N VAL A 72 -17.83 1.86 -24.41
CA VAL A 72 -17.59 0.82 -23.40
C VAL A 72 -16.13 0.85 -22.94
N SER A 73 -15.18 0.96 -23.87
CA SER A 73 -13.75 1.08 -23.53
C SER A 73 -13.46 2.37 -22.74
N PHE A 74 -14.05 3.51 -23.11
CA PHE A 74 -13.89 4.75 -22.37
C PHE A 74 -14.47 4.66 -20.95
N ALA A 75 -15.67 4.08 -20.80
CA ALA A 75 -16.32 3.90 -19.51
C ALA A 75 -15.54 2.95 -18.58
N VAL A 76 -14.79 1.99 -19.14
CA VAL A 76 -14.02 0.99 -18.39
C VAL A 76 -12.60 1.45 -18.09
N VAL A 77 -11.93 2.01 -19.09
CA VAL A 77 -10.52 2.39 -19.03
C VAL A 77 -10.33 3.71 -18.28
N SER A 78 -11.25 4.67 -18.41
CA SER A 78 -11.14 5.98 -17.74
C SER A 78 -11.13 5.88 -16.20
N PRO A 79 -12.05 5.13 -15.55
CA PRO A 79 -11.97 4.93 -14.11
C PRO A 79 -10.73 4.14 -13.68
N MET A 80 -10.33 3.10 -14.42
CA MET A 80 -9.13 2.32 -14.08
C MET A 80 -7.84 3.14 -14.18
N ILE A 81 -7.67 3.95 -15.23
CA ILE A 81 -6.51 4.84 -15.37
C ILE A 81 -6.49 5.89 -14.24
N MET A 82 -7.65 6.43 -13.86
CA MET A 82 -7.74 7.40 -12.77
C MET A 82 -7.37 6.78 -11.42
N GLN A 83 -7.75 5.53 -11.16
CA GLN A 83 -7.41 4.82 -9.93
C GLN A 83 -5.92 4.43 -9.88
N ILE A 84 -5.34 3.99 -11.01
CA ILE A 84 -3.90 3.70 -11.13
C ILE A 84 -3.07 4.97 -10.88
N ARG A 85 -3.43 6.10 -11.48
CA ARG A 85 -2.72 7.37 -11.28
C ARG A 85 -2.75 7.85 -9.83
N GLN A 86 -3.82 7.58 -9.08
CA GLN A 86 -3.91 7.93 -7.65
C GLN A 86 -3.08 7.00 -6.76
N ALA A 87 -2.87 5.75 -7.16
CA ALA A 87 -2.03 4.78 -6.45
C ALA A 87 -0.53 5.07 -6.57
N PHE A 88 -0.09 5.75 -7.64
CA PHE A 88 1.34 5.97 -7.94
C PHE A 88 1.96 7.27 -7.40
N THR A 89 1.21 8.17 -6.74
CA THR A 89 1.77 9.48 -6.30
C THR A 89 2.36 9.49 -4.87
N ARG A 90 2.90 8.37 -4.36
CA ARG A 90 3.38 8.28 -2.96
C ARG A 90 4.72 7.55 -2.79
N ARG A 91 5.76 7.93 -3.53
CA ARG A 91 7.09 7.34 -3.27
C ARG A 91 8.27 8.25 -3.60
N GLU A 92 8.34 9.43 -2.97
CA GLU A 92 9.65 10.04 -2.77
C GLU A 92 9.64 11.11 -1.67
N GLN A 93 10.74 11.15 -0.94
CA GLN A 93 11.33 12.24 -0.13
C GLN A 93 11.56 11.89 1.34
N ALA A 94 12.83 11.67 1.70
CA ALA A 94 13.58 12.54 2.61
C ALA A 94 14.93 11.90 3.04
N LEU A 95 16.02 12.67 2.95
CA LEU A 95 17.28 12.72 3.73
C LEU A 95 17.93 14.04 3.27
N ASP A 96 18.57 14.92 4.04
CA ASP A 96 19.29 14.86 5.31
C ASP A 96 19.19 16.23 6.02
N ILE A 97 19.79 16.36 7.21
CA ILE A 97 20.83 17.33 7.62
C ILE A 97 20.73 17.52 9.15
N ILE A 98 21.91 17.40 9.78
CA ILE A 98 22.47 18.13 10.93
C ILE A 98 22.81 17.22 12.11
N ALA A 99 24.11 17.08 12.33
CA ALA A 99 24.70 16.79 13.64
C ALA A 99 25.58 17.99 14.03
N GLU A 100 25.29 18.59 15.18
CA GLU A 100 26.28 18.91 16.22
C GLU A 100 25.54 19.51 17.44
N GLY A 101 25.77 18.93 18.62
CA GLY A 101 25.05 19.29 19.84
C GLY A 101 25.96 19.27 21.06
N LYS A 102 25.92 20.39 21.78
CA LYS A 102 26.58 20.66 23.07
C LYS A 102 25.79 20.01 24.24
N LYS A 103 26.46 19.82 25.38
CA LYS A 103 26.01 19.00 26.53
C LYS A 103 24.67 19.45 27.17
N LEU A 104 23.81 18.45 27.39
CA LEU A 104 22.46 18.51 27.99
C LEU A 104 22.44 17.80 29.36
N PRO A 105 21.37 17.93 30.17
CA PRO A 105 21.25 17.27 31.48
C PRO A 105 21.27 15.72 31.37
N GLN A 106 21.88 15.03 32.35
CA GLN A 106 22.19 13.59 32.30
C GLN A 106 20.97 12.67 32.06
N ASP A 107 19.77 13.03 32.51
CA ASP A 107 18.54 12.22 32.30
C ASP A 107 17.69 12.65 31.09
N HIS A 108 17.99 13.81 30.52
CA HIS A 108 17.16 14.40 29.47
C HIS A 108 17.29 13.65 28.14
N VAL A 109 18.50 13.19 27.87
CA VAL A 109 18.84 12.38 26.69
C VAL A 109 18.10 11.04 26.77
N GLN A 110 18.17 10.35 27.92
CA GLN A 110 17.50 9.06 28.10
C GLN A 110 15.98 9.18 28.02
N LYS A 111 15.39 10.21 28.65
CA LYS A 111 13.95 10.46 28.59
C LYS A 111 13.48 10.77 27.17
N THR A 112 14.20 11.60 26.43
CA THR A 112 13.89 11.91 25.02
C THR A 112 14.00 10.66 24.14
N LYS A 113 15.00 9.80 24.37
CA LYS A 113 15.13 8.49 23.70
C LYS A 113 13.89 7.62 23.92
N THR A 114 13.47 7.42 25.17
CA THR A 114 12.30 6.58 25.50
C THR A 114 10.99 7.10 24.89
N LEU A 115 10.82 8.42 24.81
CA LEU A 115 9.65 9.03 24.16
C LEU A 115 9.66 8.78 22.64
N LEU A 116 10.82 8.86 22.00
CA LEU A 116 10.98 8.56 20.57
C LEU A 116 10.74 7.07 20.28
N GLU A 117 11.25 6.17 21.12
CA GLU A 117 10.99 4.71 21.02
C GLU A 117 9.50 4.38 21.19
N SER A 118 8.84 4.96 22.19
CA SER A 118 7.39 4.78 22.41
C SER A 118 6.61 5.28 21.19
N LEU A 119 6.97 6.45 20.65
CA LEU A 119 6.31 7.02 19.48
C LEU A 119 6.52 6.16 18.22
N LEU A 120 7.72 5.57 18.05
CA LEU A 120 8.03 4.64 16.97
C LEU A 120 7.19 3.37 17.08
N HIS A 121 7.13 2.77 18.27
CA HIS A 121 6.36 1.57 18.56
C HIS A 121 4.84 1.78 18.38
N ASP A 122 4.29 2.88 18.89
CA ASP A 122 2.86 3.17 18.79
C ASP A 122 2.45 3.47 17.34
N THR A 123 3.31 4.17 16.58
CA THR A 123 3.11 4.40 15.14
C THR A 123 3.15 3.08 14.36
N MET A 124 4.12 2.21 14.65
CA MET A 124 4.20 0.86 14.05
C MET A 124 2.93 0.04 14.33
N SER A 125 2.50 0.00 15.59
CA SER A 125 1.31 -0.74 16.04
C SER A 125 0.04 -0.25 15.35
N LEU A 126 -0.09 1.06 15.15
CA LEU A 126 -1.19 1.65 14.41
C LEU A 126 -1.16 1.30 12.90
N LEU A 127 0.04 1.29 12.29
CA LEU A 127 0.20 0.99 10.87
C LEU A 127 -0.05 -0.48 10.52
N ILE A 128 0.25 -1.42 11.41
CA ILE A 128 0.01 -2.85 11.21
C ILE A 128 -1.46 -3.23 11.41
N MET A 129 -2.22 -2.43 12.15
CA MET A 129 -3.60 -2.76 12.53
C MET A 129 -4.52 -3.02 11.31
N PRO A 130 -5.45 -4.00 11.40
CA PRO A 130 -6.35 -4.33 10.30
C PRO A 130 -7.27 -3.17 9.93
N THR A 131 -7.67 -3.16 8.68
CA THR A 131 -8.36 -2.01 8.07
C THR A 131 -9.85 -2.09 8.26
N LEU A 132 -10.42 -1.11 8.96
CA LEU A 132 -11.82 -1.14 9.37
C LEU A 132 -12.76 -0.36 8.43
N THR A 133 -12.24 0.33 7.42
CA THR A 133 -13.01 1.22 6.53
C THR A 133 -13.73 0.51 5.37
N ARG A 134 -13.58 -0.82 5.23
CA ARG A 134 -14.21 -1.59 4.15
C ARG A 134 -15.74 -1.57 4.26
N GLY A 135 -16.44 -1.58 3.12
CA GLY A 135 -17.91 -1.53 3.05
C GLY A 135 -18.60 -2.64 3.86
N ARG A 136 -18.01 -3.83 3.93
CA ARG A 136 -18.52 -4.93 4.77
C ARG A 136 -18.64 -4.55 6.25
N HIS A 137 -17.75 -3.70 6.76
CA HIS A 137 -17.77 -3.26 8.16
C HIS A 137 -18.88 -2.25 8.46
N ARG A 138 -19.47 -1.64 7.43
CA ARG A 138 -20.61 -0.71 7.56
C ARG A 138 -21.94 -1.42 7.32
N PHE A 139 -22.01 -2.26 6.29
CA PHE A 139 -23.25 -2.84 5.82
C PHE A 139 -23.56 -4.24 6.35
N THR A 140 -22.60 -4.99 6.90
CA THR A 140 -22.85 -6.34 7.44
C THR A 140 -22.81 -6.38 8.97
N THR A 141 -23.65 -7.23 9.58
CA THR A 141 -23.70 -7.42 11.04
C THR A 141 -22.40 -7.96 11.61
N HIS A 142 -21.82 -8.99 10.97
CA HIS A 142 -20.54 -9.58 11.36
C HIS A 142 -19.39 -8.57 11.20
N GLY A 143 -19.34 -7.85 10.06
CA GLY A 143 -18.32 -6.84 9.83
C GLY A 143 -18.41 -5.66 10.81
N ARG A 144 -19.60 -5.24 11.22
CA ARG A 144 -19.78 -4.22 12.26
C ARG A 144 -19.24 -4.67 13.61
N LYS A 145 -19.52 -5.91 14.02
CA LYS A 145 -18.97 -6.48 15.27
C LYS A 145 -17.45 -6.53 15.26
N LEU A 146 -16.85 -6.96 14.14
CA LEU A 146 -15.40 -6.96 13.97
C LEU A 146 -14.83 -5.54 14.06
N ALA A 147 -15.43 -4.55 13.40
CA ALA A 147 -14.95 -3.18 13.46
C ALA A 147 -15.01 -2.58 14.88
N LEU A 148 -16.09 -2.86 15.62
CA LEU A 148 -16.24 -2.40 17.00
C LEU A 148 -15.11 -2.88 17.93
N GLN A 149 -14.55 -4.07 17.69
CA GLN A 149 -13.42 -4.59 18.49
C GLN A 149 -12.14 -3.74 18.35
N TYR A 150 -11.94 -3.12 17.20
CA TYR A 150 -10.71 -2.38 16.89
C TYR A 150 -10.87 -0.85 16.94
N VAL A 151 -12.10 -0.31 17.00
CA VAL A 151 -12.33 1.14 17.11
C VAL A 151 -11.70 1.73 18.37
N THR A 152 -11.86 1.08 19.53
CA THR A 152 -11.31 1.57 20.80
C THR A 152 -9.78 1.48 20.84
N PRO A 153 -9.13 0.35 20.48
CA PRO A 153 -7.67 0.28 20.35
C PRO A 153 -7.06 1.32 19.41
N VAL A 154 -7.65 1.55 18.23
CA VAL A 154 -7.18 2.58 17.28
C VAL A 154 -7.22 3.96 17.94
N LYS A 155 -8.36 4.32 18.54
CA LYS A 155 -8.52 5.63 19.19
C LYS A 155 -7.53 5.80 20.34
N TYR A 156 -7.33 4.76 21.14
CA TYR A 156 -6.38 4.77 22.24
C TYR A 156 -4.95 5.01 21.76
N LEU A 157 -4.49 4.27 20.74
CA LEU A 157 -3.15 4.47 20.15
C LEU A 157 -2.97 5.87 19.57
N GLN A 158 -3.97 6.42 18.89
CA GLN A 158 -3.90 7.79 18.36
C GLN A 158 -3.76 8.83 19.47
N LEU A 159 -4.51 8.67 20.57
CA LEU A 159 -4.38 9.55 21.73
C LEU A 159 -3.02 9.39 22.42
N GLN A 160 -2.48 8.17 22.48
CA GLN A 160 -1.16 7.90 23.04
C GLN A 160 -0.04 8.57 22.22
N ILE A 161 -0.13 8.51 20.88
CA ILE A 161 0.81 9.21 19.99
C ILE A 161 0.77 10.72 20.24
N ILE A 162 -0.42 11.33 20.29
CA ILE A 162 -0.58 12.77 20.55
C ILE A 162 -0.02 13.14 21.93
N ASN A 163 -0.29 12.32 22.95
CA ASN A 163 0.23 12.55 24.29
C ASN A 163 1.76 12.47 24.35
N THR A 164 2.36 11.52 23.63
CA THR A 164 3.82 11.35 23.55
C THR A 164 4.48 12.53 22.82
N ILE A 165 3.88 13.01 21.72
CA ILE A 165 4.33 14.22 21.02
C ILE A 165 4.29 15.44 21.93
N ARG A 166 3.21 15.60 22.73
CA ARG A 166 3.12 16.68 23.72
C ARG A 166 4.26 16.59 24.74
N GLN A 167 4.52 15.41 25.29
CA GLN A 167 5.63 15.20 26.24
C GLN A 167 7.00 15.50 25.62
N LEU A 168 7.16 15.28 24.31
CA LEU A 168 8.35 15.63 23.55
C LEU A 168 8.51 17.17 23.44
N HIS A 169 7.42 17.91 23.19
CA HIS A 169 7.46 19.38 23.23
C HIS A 169 7.77 19.91 24.63
N ASP A 170 7.22 19.29 25.69
CA ASP A 170 7.52 19.65 27.07
C ASP A 170 9.02 19.47 27.40
N GLN A 171 9.72 18.53 26.75
CA GLN A 171 11.18 18.39 26.89
C GLN A 171 11.92 19.66 26.43
N VAL A 172 11.46 20.33 25.36
CA VAL A 172 12.06 21.58 24.88
C VAL A 172 11.87 22.72 25.88
N GLU A 173 10.72 22.77 26.56
CA GLU A 173 10.48 23.75 27.62
C GLU A 173 11.43 23.56 28.80
N VAL A 174 11.70 22.31 29.18
CA VAL A 174 12.72 21.99 30.21
C VAL A 174 14.11 22.44 29.75
N MET A 175 14.48 22.19 28.48
CA MET A 175 15.77 22.63 27.93
C MET A 175 15.92 24.15 27.98
N LYS A 176 14.86 24.90 27.62
CA LYS A 176 14.84 26.36 27.73
C LYS A 176 15.02 26.82 29.17
N ALA A 177 14.36 26.17 30.12
CA ALA A 177 14.51 26.48 31.55
C ALA A 177 15.95 26.24 32.06
N CYS A 178 16.66 25.26 31.48
CA CYS A 178 18.07 24.99 31.77
C CYS A 178 19.06 25.92 31.02
N GLY A 179 18.58 26.97 30.33
CA GLY A 179 19.42 27.95 29.66
C GLY A 179 19.73 27.66 28.19
N MET A 180 18.96 26.79 27.52
CA MET A 180 19.09 26.58 26.09
C MET A 180 18.80 27.89 25.31
N PRO A 181 19.65 28.27 24.35
CA PRO A 181 19.38 29.41 23.49
C PRO A 181 18.04 29.27 22.75
N ALA A 182 17.26 30.35 22.70
CA ALA A 182 15.94 30.35 22.08
C ALA A 182 15.95 29.89 20.60
N ASN A 183 17.04 30.17 19.88
CA ASN A 183 17.22 29.77 18.48
C ASN A 183 17.33 28.24 18.33
N GLU A 184 18.05 27.57 19.24
CA GLU A 184 18.18 26.11 19.21
C GLU A 184 16.89 25.42 19.68
N ALA A 185 16.23 25.96 20.71
CA ALA A 185 14.92 25.46 21.14
C ALA A 185 13.86 25.58 20.02
N SER A 186 13.90 26.67 19.25
CA SER A 186 13.03 26.88 18.09
C SER A 186 13.28 25.82 17.00
N ARG A 187 14.55 25.50 16.70
CA ARG A 187 14.91 24.43 15.76
C ARG A 187 14.41 23.07 16.21
N ILE A 188 14.56 22.72 17.49
CA ILE A 188 14.06 21.45 18.03
C ILE A 188 12.54 21.38 17.90
N ASN A 189 11.82 22.46 18.23
CA ASN A 189 10.37 22.54 18.02
C ASN A 189 9.99 22.39 16.54
N GLN A 190 10.78 22.92 15.61
CA GLN A 190 10.58 22.72 14.17
C GLN A 190 10.73 21.24 13.78
N TYR A 191 11.72 20.53 14.33
CA TYR A 191 11.89 19.09 14.10
C TYR A 191 10.75 18.27 14.71
N HIS A 192 10.26 18.63 15.90
CA HIS A 192 9.09 17.98 16.51
C HIS A 192 7.84 18.17 15.65
N TRP A 193 7.61 19.39 15.15
CA TRP A 193 6.52 19.66 14.22
C TRP A 193 6.66 18.86 12.92
N LEU A 194 7.87 18.77 12.37
CA LEU A 194 8.14 17.97 11.18
C LEU A 194 7.82 16.50 11.44
N LEU A 195 8.28 15.94 12.56
CA LEU A 195 8.00 14.57 12.98
C LEU A 195 6.50 14.32 13.12
N GLN A 196 5.78 15.20 13.82
CA GLN A 196 4.33 15.14 13.96
C GLN A 196 3.65 15.15 12.58
N ALA A 197 4.01 16.08 11.69
CA ALA A 197 3.45 16.16 10.35
C ALA A 197 3.71 14.88 9.53
N ARG A 198 4.87 14.23 9.68
CA ARG A 198 5.15 12.94 9.04
C ARG A 198 4.28 11.81 9.59
N ILE A 199 4.10 11.74 10.92
CA ILE A 199 3.25 10.74 11.57
C ILE A 199 1.78 10.94 11.17
N GLU A 200 1.27 12.17 11.18
CA GLU A 200 -0.08 12.49 10.71
C GLU A 200 -0.26 12.14 9.23
N LYS A 201 0.76 12.39 8.40
CA LYS A 201 0.74 11.98 6.98
C LYS A 201 0.64 10.47 6.85
N LEU A 202 1.40 9.70 7.63
CA LEU A 202 1.31 8.22 7.65
C LEU A 202 -0.08 7.74 8.10
N GLN A 203 -0.64 8.35 9.15
CA GLN A 203 -2.01 8.08 9.60
C GLN A 203 -3.04 8.40 8.52
N ASN A 204 -2.88 9.52 7.82
CA ASN A 204 -3.77 9.92 6.73
C ASN A 204 -3.69 8.95 5.55
N ILE A 205 -2.48 8.47 5.19
CA ILE A 205 -2.29 7.43 4.17
C ILE A 205 -3.02 6.15 4.60
N LYS A 206 -2.93 5.75 5.88
CA LYS A 206 -3.61 4.57 6.42
C LYS A 206 -5.13 4.72 6.44
N CYS A 207 -5.65 5.87 6.88
CA CYS A 207 -7.08 6.12 7.13
C CYS A 207 -7.86 6.54 5.88
N TYR A 208 -7.28 7.40 5.04
CA TYR A 208 -7.91 7.98 3.85
C TYR A 208 -7.34 7.35 2.58
N ARG A 209 -8.00 6.28 2.13
CA ARG A 209 -7.68 5.50 0.93
C ARG A 209 -8.64 5.80 -0.21
N THR A 210 -8.52 5.04 -1.31
CA THR A 210 -9.51 5.07 -2.39
C THR A 210 -10.92 4.98 -1.78
N PRO A 211 -11.82 5.91 -2.14
CA PRO A 211 -13.12 6.00 -1.52
C PRO A 211 -13.89 4.70 -1.74
N GLN A 212 -14.51 4.20 -0.67
CA GLN A 212 -15.22 2.91 -0.67
C GLN A 212 -16.33 2.85 -1.73
N ALA A 213 -16.94 3.98 -2.07
CA ALA A 213 -17.95 4.09 -3.12
C ALA A 213 -17.39 3.70 -4.49
N THR A 214 -16.26 4.31 -4.90
CA THR A 214 -15.60 4.01 -6.19
C THR A 214 -15.23 2.53 -6.27
N ARG A 215 -14.62 1.97 -5.22
CA ARG A 215 -14.28 0.54 -5.18
C ARG A 215 -15.52 -0.35 -5.36
N SER A 216 -16.59 -0.06 -4.63
CA SER A 216 -17.81 -0.89 -4.68
C SER A 216 -18.50 -0.77 -6.04
N PHE A 217 -18.45 0.41 -6.65
CA PHE A 217 -18.96 0.67 -7.98
C PHE A 217 -18.16 -0.08 -9.05
N THR A 218 -16.82 0.03 -9.06
CA THR A 218 -15.93 -0.71 -9.98
C THR A 218 -16.15 -2.22 -9.87
N ARG A 219 -16.32 -2.73 -8.64
CA ARG A 219 -16.58 -4.15 -8.37
C ARG A 219 -17.87 -4.65 -9.02
N LEU A 220 -18.98 -3.90 -8.86
CA LEU A 220 -20.24 -4.23 -9.50
C LEU A 220 -20.16 -4.09 -11.02
N PHE A 221 -19.41 -3.09 -11.50
CA PHE A 221 -19.23 -2.85 -12.92
C PHE A 221 -18.52 -4.01 -13.60
N ILE A 222 -17.40 -4.50 -13.03
CA ILE A 222 -16.68 -5.70 -13.53
C ILE A 222 -17.60 -6.92 -13.60
N LEU A 223 -18.52 -7.07 -12.64
CA LEU A 223 -19.48 -8.18 -12.63
C LEU A 223 -20.54 -8.08 -13.74
N VAL A 224 -21.07 -6.90 -14.00
CA VAL A 224 -22.16 -6.70 -15.00
C VAL A 224 -21.61 -6.64 -16.43
N LEU A 225 -20.36 -6.21 -16.59
CA LEU A 225 -19.71 -5.95 -17.87
C LEU A 225 -19.77 -7.11 -18.89
N PRO A 226 -19.60 -8.40 -18.53
CA PRO A 226 -19.77 -9.52 -19.45
C PRO A 226 -21.15 -9.59 -20.15
N VAL A 227 -22.21 -9.08 -19.51
CA VAL A 227 -23.57 -9.02 -20.11
C VAL A 227 -23.61 -8.07 -21.30
N PHE A 228 -22.91 -6.94 -21.20
CA PHE A 228 -22.85 -5.97 -22.29
C PHE A 228 -21.97 -6.44 -23.45
N TYR A 229 -20.95 -7.25 -23.18
CA TYR A 229 -20.07 -7.82 -24.22
C TYR A 229 -20.63 -9.08 -24.88
N GLY A 230 -21.57 -9.78 -24.25
CA GLY A 230 -22.21 -11.00 -24.76
C GLY A 230 -22.69 -10.92 -26.23
N PRO A 231 -23.44 -9.88 -26.62
CA PRO A 231 -23.87 -9.68 -28.01
C PRO A 231 -22.73 -9.57 -29.04
N TYR A 232 -21.56 -9.08 -28.63
CA TYR A 232 -20.40 -8.93 -29.52
C TYR A 232 -19.65 -10.24 -29.72
N TYR A 233 -19.62 -11.09 -28.70
CA TYR A 233 -18.99 -12.39 -28.82
C TYR A 233 -19.76 -13.30 -29.79
N TYR A 234 -21.09 -13.14 -29.90
CA TYR A 234 -21.91 -13.86 -30.88
C TYR A 234 -21.53 -13.57 -32.34
N LEU A 235 -21.00 -12.38 -32.65
CA LEU A 235 -20.55 -12.02 -34.01
C LEU A 235 -19.27 -12.75 -34.44
N ALA A 236 -18.57 -13.44 -33.52
CA ALA A 236 -17.43 -14.26 -33.87
C ALA A 236 -17.86 -15.64 -34.38
N THR A 237 -17.17 -16.14 -35.40
CA THR A 237 -17.57 -17.33 -36.17
C THR A 237 -17.52 -18.65 -35.39
N ASN A 238 -16.66 -18.76 -34.38
CA ASN A 238 -16.40 -20.00 -33.63
C ASN A 238 -16.75 -19.86 -32.16
N PHE A 239 -17.61 -20.75 -31.64
CA PHE A 239 -18.02 -20.78 -30.22
C PHE A 239 -16.83 -20.81 -29.25
N VAL A 240 -15.80 -21.62 -29.56
CA VAL A 240 -14.58 -21.71 -28.75
C VAL A 240 -13.86 -20.36 -28.71
N PHE A 241 -13.81 -19.63 -29.82
CA PHE A 241 -13.20 -18.31 -29.88
C PHE A 241 -13.99 -17.28 -29.07
N CYS A 242 -15.32 -17.32 -29.11
CA CYS A 242 -16.20 -16.49 -28.28
C CYS A 242 -15.91 -16.69 -26.79
N LEU A 243 -15.82 -17.95 -26.36
CA LEU A 243 -15.51 -18.31 -24.97
C LEU A 243 -14.12 -17.85 -24.56
N LEU A 244 -13.10 -18.09 -25.39
CA LEU A 244 -11.72 -17.66 -25.09
C LEU A 244 -11.62 -16.14 -24.94
N LEU A 245 -12.26 -15.37 -25.83
CA LEU A 245 -12.22 -13.92 -25.78
C LEU A 245 -12.94 -13.36 -24.53
N SER A 246 -14.07 -13.96 -24.19
CA SER A 246 -14.87 -13.62 -23.02
C SER A 246 -14.13 -13.90 -21.69
N VAL A 247 -13.51 -15.08 -21.59
CA VAL A 247 -12.67 -15.46 -20.43
C VAL A 247 -11.46 -14.53 -20.34
N SER A 248 -10.77 -14.26 -21.44
CA SER A 248 -9.59 -13.38 -21.46
C SER A 248 -9.90 -11.96 -20.99
N THR A 249 -10.99 -11.36 -21.47
CA THR A 249 -11.39 -9.99 -21.07
C THR A 249 -11.79 -9.94 -19.59
N SER A 250 -12.49 -10.98 -19.10
CA SER A 250 -12.90 -11.09 -17.70
C SER A 250 -11.70 -11.26 -16.76
N LEU A 251 -10.70 -12.07 -17.17
CA LEU A 251 -9.45 -12.25 -16.44
C LEU A 251 -8.64 -10.94 -16.40
N LEU A 252 -8.54 -10.24 -17.52
CA LEU A 252 -7.78 -8.98 -17.59
C LEU A 252 -8.38 -7.90 -16.67
N MET A 253 -9.71 -7.71 -16.70
CA MET A 253 -10.38 -6.73 -15.84
C MET A 253 -10.25 -7.08 -14.36
N THR A 254 -10.45 -8.36 -14.01
CA THR A 254 -10.31 -8.83 -12.62
C THR A 254 -8.86 -8.70 -12.14
N GLY A 255 -7.88 -9.05 -13.00
CA GLY A 255 -6.46 -8.97 -12.71
C GLY A 255 -6.03 -7.54 -12.38
N ILE A 256 -6.41 -6.56 -13.21
CA ILE A 256 -6.09 -5.15 -12.96
C ILE A 256 -6.72 -4.66 -11.65
N PHE A 257 -8.00 -4.97 -11.42
CA PHE A 257 -8.70 -4.58 -10.19
C PHE A 257 -8.05 -5.19 -8.93
N ASN A 258 -7.63 -6.45 -9.01
CA ASN A 258 -6.93 -7.08 -7.92
C ASN A 258 -5.59 -6.38 -7.68
N VAL A 259 -4.78 -6.12 -8.72
CA VAL A 259 -3.48 -5.41 -8.58
C VAL A 259 -3.68 -4.06 -7.91
N GLU A 260 -4.67 -3.28 -8.33
CA GLU A 260 -5.04 -2.01 -7.71
C GLU A 260 -5.35 -2.19 -6.21
N ARG A 261 -6.14 -3.20 -5.88
CA ARG A 261 -6.49 -3.52 -4.48
C ARG A 261 -5.27 -3.92 -3.64
N ALA A 262 -4.29 -4.61 -4.23
CA ALA A 262 -3.05 -4.98 -3.55
C ALA A 262 -2.15 -3.77 -3.27
N MET A 263 -2.17 -2.75 -4.14
CA MET A 263 -1.39 -1.52 -3.97
C MET A 263 -2.06 -0.48 -3.03
N GLU A 264 -3.35 -0.62 -2.72
CA GLU A 264 -4.09 0.37 -1.95
C GLU A 264 -3.66 0.46 -0.48
N ASP A 265 -3.19 -0.64 0.11
CA ASP A 265 -2.66 -0.66 1.48
C ASP A 265 -1.17 -1.00 1.49
N PRO A 266 -0.28 0.00 1.48
CA PRO A 266 1.15 -0.26 1.53
C PRO A 266 1.60 -0.88 2.85
N PHE A 267 0.78 -0.87 3.91
CA PHE A 267 1.19 -1.30 5.25
C PHE A 267 0.65 -2.68 5.66
N ALA A 268 -0.29 -3.27 4.90
CA ALA A 268 -0.93 -4.54 5.27
C ALA A 268 -0.03 -5.76 5.06
N GLY A 269 1.11 -5.63 4.37
CA GLY A 269 2.02 -6.74 4.06
C GLY A 269 1.46 -7.79 3.09
N ASP A 270 0.22 -7.63 2.63
CA ASP A 270 -0.50 -8.56 1.74
C ASP A 270 -0.11 -8.37 0.26
N GLY A 271 0.48 -7.22 -0.08
CA GLY A 271 0.96 -6.90 -1.43
C GLY A 271 2.44 -7.20 -1.60
N MET A 272 2.84 -7.67 -2.78
CA MET A 272 4.25 -7.93 -3.11
C MET A 272 5.13 -6.68 -3.01
N ASP A 273 4.54 -5.52 -3.26
CA ASP A 273 5.19 -4.21 -3.16
C ASP A 273 4.84 -3.46 -1.86
N GLY A 274 4.36 -4.18 -0.84
CA GLY A 274 4.07 -3.61 0.47
C GLY A 274 5.34 -3.12 1.17
N VAL A 275 5.22 -2.06 1.97
CA VAL A 275 6.28 -1.64 2.87
C VAL A 275 6.40 -2.68 3.99
N HIS A 276 7.59 -3.25 4.16
CA HIS A 276 7.91 -4.11 5.31
C HIS A 276 8.02 -3.28 6.59
N VAL A 277 6.87 -2.88 7.15
CA VAL A 277 6.77 -1.97 8.30
C VAL A 277 7.64 -2.45 9.47
N HIS A 278 7.65 -3.74 9.76
CA HIS A 278 8.45 -4.29 10.85
C HIS A 278 9.95 -4.07 10.63
N GLU A 279 10.47 -4.39 9.45
CA GLU A 279 11.90 -4.26 9.13
C GLU A 279 12.33 -2.79 9.12
N VAL A 280 11.53 -1.91 8.51
CA VAL A 280 11.83 -0.48 8.45
C VAL A 280 11.83 0.15 9.84
N PHE A 281 10.86 -0.20 10.70
CA PHE A 281 10.80 0.34 12.06
C PHE A 281 11.87 -0.28 12.97
N GLN A 282 12.26 -1.55 12.77
CA GLN A 282 13.40 -2.16 13.46
C GLN A 282 14.71 -1.48 13.06
N LEU A 283 14.93 -1.22 11.77
CA LEU A 283 16.10 -0.47 11.31
C LEU A 283 16.10 0.95 11.90
N THR A 284 14.95 1.62 11.92
CA THR A 284 14.83 2.95 12.52
C THR A 284 15.15 2.93 14.02
N HIS A 285 14.73 1.88 14.74
CA HIS A 285 15.08 1.67 16.14
C HIS A 285 16.60 1.46 16.31
N GLN A 286 17.22 0.66 15.45
CA GLN A 286 18.68 0.44 15.46
C GLN A 286 19.46 1.73 15.17
N MET A 287 19.03 2.52 14.19
CA MET A 287 19.64 3.82 13.89
C MET A 287 19.50 4.78 15.08
N LEU A 288 18.34 4.78 15.76
CA LEU A 288 18.14 5.56 16.98
C LEU A 288 19.09 5.09 18.10
N ASP A 289 19.25 3.78 18.28
CA ASP A 289 20.19 3.22 19.25
C ASP A 289 21.63 3.64 18.97
N GLU A 290 22.08 3.58 17.71
CA GLU A 290 23.42 4.02 17.29
C GLU A 290 23.67 5.50 17.60
N CYS A 291 22.73 6.39 17.25
CA CYS A 291 22.83 7.83 17.51
C CYS A 291 22.97 8.17 19.01
N TYR A 292 22.36 7.37 19.89
CA TYR A 292 22.43 7.58 21.34
C TYR A 292 23.65 6.88 21.97
N ASN A 293 24.12 5.77 21.40
CA ASN A 293 25.29 5.02 21.89
C ASN A 293 26.63 5.74 21.61
N GLU A 294 26.77 6.46 20.48
CA GLU A 294 27.99 7.24 20.20
C GLU A 294 28.25 8.32 21.25
N LYS A 295 27.19 8.95 21.78
CA LYS A 295 27.33 9.98 22.82
C LYS A 295 27.85 9.42 24.14
N THR A 296 27.51 8.18 24.49
CA THR A 296 28.00 7.52 25.72
C THR A 296 29.50 7.19 25.63
N GLN A 297 30.03 6.92 24.44
CA GLN A 297 31.47 6.65 24.26
C GLN A 297 32.33 7.92 24.32
N LEU A 298 31.82 9.07 23.87
CA LEU A 298 32.51 10.37 23.96
C LEU A 298 32.59 10.93 25.39
N GLU A 299 31.83 10.38 26.33
CA GLU A 299 31.85 10.80 27.75
C GLU A 299 32.82 10.00 28.64
N GLN A 300 33.51 8.98 28.11
CA GLN A 300 34.61 8.34 28.83
C GLN A 300 35.90 9.16 28.62
N PRO A 301 36.45 9.84 29.64
CA PRO A 301 37.70 10.55 29.49
C PRO A 301 38.81 9.53 29.24
N THR A 302 39.61 9.78 28.21
CA THR A 302 40.90 9.14 27.95
C THR A 302 41.79 9.23 29.19
N GLN A 303 41.66 8.29 30.13
CA GLN A 303 42.71 7.96 31.08
C GLN A 303 43.74 7.07 30.36
N ARG A 304 44.55 7.70 29.50
CA ARG A 304 45.78 7.09 28.99
C ARG A 304 46.82 8.18 28.80
N GLY A 305 47.80 8.20 29.70
CA GLY A 305 49.03 8.98 29.50
C GLY A 305 49.46 9.89 30.65
N MET A 306 49.40 9.45 31.91
CA MET A 306 50.29 9.96 32.95
C MET A 306 50.98 8.76 33.62
N LYS A 307 51.97 8.21 32.91
CA LYS A 307 53.15 7.51 33.44
C LYS A 307 54.24 7.62 32.39
#